data_AF-A0A9D5LB49-F1
#
_entry.id   AF-A0A9D5LB49-F1
#
_cell.length_a   1.000
_cell.length_b   1.000
_cell.length_c   1.000
_cell.angle_alpha   90.00
_cell.angle_beta   90.00
_cell.angle_gamma   90.00
#
_symmetry.space_group_name_H-M   'P 1'
#
loop_
_entity.id
_entity.type
_entity.pdbx_description
1 polymer ?
#
loop_
_entity_poly.entity_id
_entity_poly.type
_entity_poly.pdbx_seq_one_letter_code
_entity_poly.pdbx_strand_id
1 'polypeptide(L)'
;MKKAIKTLIFLLIVPAIAGLGVWALWNSVVTSVFGLGAISYLQGVGLFVLGQLLSCGFIFVMFFCLWSLHIFCHHGDWADRWHNMSDQERLEFIRRRRMEHSGFHNRAQSDSDVAE
;
A
#
# COMPACT_ATOMS: atom_id res chain seq x y z
N MET A 1 -6.20 4.88 18.03
CA MET A 1 -4.95 5.49 18.55
C MET A 1 -3.70 4.65 18.29
N LYS A 2 -3.62 3.39 18.73
CA LYS A 2 -2.41 2.53 18.54
C LYS A 2 -1.93 2.42 17.08
N LYS A 3 -2.86 2.34 16.12
CA LYS A 3 -2.55 2.30 14.68
C LYS A 3 -1.94 3.63 14.19
N ALA A 4 -2.53 4.76 14.53
CA ALA A 4 -2.02 6.09 14.18
C ALA A 4 -0.62 6.35 14.76
N ILE A 5 -0.38 5.93 16.01
CA ILE A 5 0.95 6.03 16.65
C ILE A 5 1.97 5.20 15.86
N LYS A 6 1.64 3.96 15.49
CA LYS A 6 2.53 3.12 14.67
C LYS A 6 2.82 3.76 13.31
N THR A 7 1.81 4.32 12.65
CA THR A 7 1.97 5.01 11.37
C THR A 7 2.87 6.25 11.51
N LEU A 8 2.69 7.04 12.57
CA LEU A 8 3.53 8.21 12.83
C LEU A 8 4.99 7.83 13.11
N ILE A 9 5.20 6.79 13.92
CA ILE A 9 6.53 6.25 14.20
C ILE A 9 7.19 5.79 12.90
N PHE A 10 6.46 5.06 12.06
CA PHE A 10 6.97 4.61 10.76
C PHE A 10 7.33 5.79 9.85
N LEU A 11 6.48 6.82 9.78
CA LEU A 11 6.70 8.02 9.00
C LEU A 11 7.93 8.82 9.47
N LEU A 12 8.34 8.68 10.73
CA LEU A 12 9.52 9.34 11.27
C LEU A 12 10.80 8.50 11.14
N ILE A 13 10.70 7.19 11.42
CA ILE A 13 11.85 6.27 11.40
C ILE A 13 12.34 6.05 9.97
N VAL A 14 11.43 5.87 9.01
CA VAL A 14 11.81 5.54 7.63
C VAL A 14 12.64 6.66 6.99
N PRO A 15 12.21 7.94 7.02
CA PRO A 15 13.03 9.03 6.50
C PRO A 15 14.33 9.23 7.27
N ALA A 16 14.35 8.96 8.58
CA ALA A 16 15.59 9.05 9.36
C ALA A 16 16.63 8.04 8.88
N ILE A 17 16.25 6.76 8.75
CA ILE A 17 17.16 5.70 8.27
C ILE A 17 17.57 5.94 6.81
N ALA A 18 16.60 6.30 5.96
CA ALA A 18 16.91 6.60 4.55
C ALA A 18 17.82 7.82 4.41
N GLY A 19 17.58 8.86 5.22
CA GLY A 19 18.42 10.06 5.28
C GLY A 19 19.84 9.77 5.74
N LEU A 20 20.05 8.79 6.63
CA LEU A 20 21.41 8.34 7.00
C LEU A 20 22.14 7.75 5.78
N GLY A 21 21.45 6.94 4.98
CA GLY A 21 22.00 6.40 3.74
C GLY A 21 22.37 7.49 2.75
N VAL A 22 21.47 8.46 2.52
CA VAL A 22 21.73 9.61 1.63
C VAL A 22 22.92 10.44 2.12
N TRP A 23 22.95 10.76 3.41
CA TRP A 23 24.04 11.52 4.02
C TRP A 23 25.39 10.81 3.90
N ALA A 24 25.44 9.52 4.23
CA ALA A 24 26.66 8.72 4.15
C ALA A 24 27.16 8.58 2.71
N LEU A 25 26.27 8.31 1.76
CA LEU A 25 26.61 8.20 0.33
C LEU A 25 27.07 9.55 -0.24
N TRP A 26 26.41 10.64 0.13
CA TRP A 26 26.84 11.97 -0.30
C TRP A 26 28.26 12.27 0.19
N ASN A 27 28.50 12.09 1.48
CA ASN A 27 29.79 12.45 2.10
C ASN A 27 30.93 11.48 1.79
N SER A 28 30.66 10.30 1.23
CA SER A 28 31.68 9.33 0.82
C SER A 28 31.91 9.31 -0.69
N VAL A 29 30.85 9.31 -1.49
CA VAL A 29 30.92 9.18 -2.96
C VAL A 29 30.86 10.54 -3.63
N VAL A 30 29.87 11.37 -3.29
CA VAL A 30 29.64 12.62 -4.03
C VAL A 30 30.76 13.63 -3.76
N THR A 31 31.17 13.75 -2.51
CA THR A 31 32.31 14.59 -2.11
C THR A 31 33.62 14.12 -2.74
N SER A 32 33.87 12.80 -2.80
CA SER A 32 35.14 12.25 -3.31
C SER A 32 35.25 12.26 -4.82
N VAL A 33 34.15 11.97 -5.53
CA VAL A 33 34.13 11.88 -7.00
C VAL A 33 33.97 13.25 -7.64
N PHE A 34 33.11 14.11 -7.08
CA PHE A 34 32.77 15.40 -7.69
C PHE A 34 33.41 16.60 -6.99
N GLY A 35 34.13 16.40 -5.87
CA GLY A 35 34.75 17.49 -5.11
C GLY A 35 33.74 18.45 -4.47
N LEU A 36 32.48 18.03 -4.33
CA LEU A 36 31.42 18.85 -3.74
C LEU A 36 31.54 18.92 -2.22
N GLY A 37 30.94 19.96 -1.63
CA GLY A 37 30.91 20.13 -0.18
C GLY A 37 30.15 19.02 0.54
N ALA A 38 30.62 18.68 1.74
CA ALA A 38 29.94 17.77 2.64
C ALA A 38 28.61 18.38 3.12
N ILE A 39 27.61 17.52 3.30
CA ILE A 39 26.30 17.90 3.81
C ILE A 39 26.11 17.43 5.25
N SER A 40 25.24 18.12 5.98
CA SER A 40 24.77 17.70 7.30
C SER A 40 23.73 16.59 7.18
N TYR A 41 23.54 15.84 8.27
CA TYR A 41 22.55 14.76 8.30
C TYR A 41 21.13 15.25 7.97
N LEU A 42 20.73 16.40 8.50
CA LEU A 42 19.40 16.99 8.21
C LEU A 42 19.25 17.36 6.73
N GLN A 43 20.32 17.79 6.06
CA GLN A 43 20.31 18.00 4.62
C GLN A 43 20.12 16.68 3.86
N GLY A 44 20.76 15.59 4.31
CA GLY A 44 20.54 14.25 3.74
C GLY A 44 19.09 13.76 3.88
N VAL A 45 18.47 13.94 5.05
CA VAL A 45 17.04 13.67 5.27
C VAL A 45 16.18 14.55 4.36
N GLY A 46 16.50 15.84 4.26
CA GLY A 46 15.80 16.78 3.39
C GLY A 46 15.86 16.39 1.91
N LEU A 47 17.03 15.95 1.43
CA LEU A 47 17.23 15.45 0.07
C LEU A 47 16.41 14.19 -0.21
N PHE A 48 16.34 13.27 0.76
CA PHE A 48 15.48 12.11 0.66
C PHE A 48 14.00 12.52 0.53
N VAL A 49 13.51 13.39 1.41
CA VAL A 49 12.12 13.87 1.37
C VAL A 49 11.83 14.61 0.07
N LEU A 50 12.76 15.44 -0.41
CA LEU A 50 12.65 16.13 -1.68
C LEU A 50 12.55 15.15 -2.85
N GLY A 51 13.40 14.12 -2.89
CA GLY A 51 13.32 13.06 -3.90
C GLY A 51 11.99 12.31 -3.86
N GLN A 52 11.44 12.08 -2.66
CA GLN A 52 10.10 11.51 -2.52
C GLN A 52 9.03 12.45 -3.07
N LEU A 53 9.05 13.76 -2.75
CA LEU A 53 8.09 14.73 -3.28
C LEU A 53 8.13 14.81 -4.81
N LEU A 54 9.33 14.84 -5.40
CA LEU A 54 9.51 14.86 -6.86
C LEU A 54 9.02 13.56 -7.53
N SER A 55 9.15 12.43 -6.85
CA SER A 55 8.60 11.14 -7.32
C SER A 55 7.12 10.94 -6.97
N CYS A 56 6.42 11.97 -6.51
CA CYS A 56 5.03 11.90 -6.00
C CYS A 56 4.84 10.82 -4.91
N GLY A 57 5.89 10.53 -4.14
CA GLY A 57 5.86 9.54 -3.07
C GLY A 57 5.77 8.10 -3.58
N PHE A 58 6.27 7.80 -4.79
CA PHE A 58 6.22 6.47 -5.39
C PHE A 58 6.64 5.35 -4.42
N ILE A 59 7.69 5.56 -3.64
CA ILE A 59 8.17 4.56 -2.67
C ILE A 59 7.18 4.38 -1.53
N PHE A 60 6.57 5.46 -1.01
CA PHE A 60 5.52 5.36 0.00
C PHE A 60 4.27 4.67 -0.55
N VAL A 61 3.84 5.01 -1.76
CA VAL A 61 2.68 4.38 -2.42
C VAL A 61 2.91 2.88 -2.58
N MET A 62 4.05 2.46 -3.10
CA MET A 62 4.39 1.04 -3.24
C MET A 62 4.39 0.32 -1.89
N PHE A 63 4.98 0.93 -0.85
CA PHE A 63 5.01 0.32 0.48
C PHE A 63 3.61 0.16 1.08
N PHE A 64 2.74 1.16 0.93
CA PHE A 64 1.35 1.09 1.38
C PHE A 64 0.51 0.08 0.59
N CYS A 65 0.71 -0.04 -0.72
CA CYS A 65 0.07 -1.06 -1.54
C CYS A 65 0.48 -2.47 -1.13
N LEU A 66 1.79 -2.73 -0.95
CA LEU A 66 2.29 -4.03 -0.50
C LEU A 66 1.80 -4.39 0.91
N TRP A 67 1.81 -3.43 1.84
CA TRP A 67 1.25 -3.66 3.17
C TRP A 67 -0.25 -3.99 3.09
N SER A 68 -1.01 -3.26 2.29
CA SER A 68 -2.45 -3.52 2.11
C SER A 68 -2.69 -4.91 1.54
N LEU A 69 -1.93 -5.33 0.53
CA LEU A 69 -1.99 -6.70 -0.01
C LEU A 69 -1.67 -7.76 1.05
N HIS A 70 -0.66 -7.54 1.89
CA HIS A 70 -0.32 -8.46 2.98
C HIS A 70 -1.46 -8.63 4.00
N ILE A 71 -2.23 -7.57 4.27
CA ILE A 71 -3.43 -7.64 5.13
C ILE A 71 -4.55 -8.44 4.46
N PHE A 72 -4.77 -8.23 3.15
CA PHE A 72 -5.81 -8.96 2.42
C PHE A 72 -5.49 -10.46 2.23
N CYS A 73 -4.21 -10.82 2.07
CA CYS A 73 -3.77 -12.20 1.91
C CYS A 73 -3.77 -13.02 3.22
N HIS A 74 -3.88 -12.38 4.38
CA HIS A 74 -3.89 -13.08 5.68
C HIS A 74 -5.22 -13.78 6.02
N HIS A 75 -6.22 -13.72 5.15
CA HIS A 75 -7.44 -14.53 5.27
C HIS A 75 -7.21 -15.99 4.89
N GLY A 76 -6.21 -16.70 5.44
CA GLY A 76 -6.05 -18.16 5.22
C GLY A 76 -7.33 -18.96 5.55
N ASP A 77 -8.16 -18.39 6.42
CA ASP A 77 -9.46 -18.90 6.84
C ASP A 77 -10.55 -18.91 5.73
N TRP A 78 -10.26 -18.37 4.53
CA TRP A 78 -11.15 -18.55 3.36
C TRP A 78 -10.83 -19.86 2.62
N ALA A 79 -9.54 -20.17 2.45
CA ALA A 79 -9.08 -21.35 1.73
C ALA A 79 -9.39 -22.62 2.54
N ASP A 80 -9.13 -22.59 3.85
CA ASP A 80 -9.45 -23.72 4.74
C ASP A 80 -10.95 -24.00 4.81
N ARG A 81 -11.78 -22.95 4.86
CA ARG A 81 -13.25 -23.10 4.78
C ARG A 81 -13.70 -23.67 3.44
N TRP A 82 -13.05 -23.27 2.35
CA TRP A 82 -13.36 -23.76 1.01
C TRP A 82 -13.04 -25.25 0.86
N HIS A 83 -11.91 -25.71 1.40
CA HIS A 83 -11.52 -27.12 1.35
C HIS A 83 -12.42 -28.02 2.20
N ASN A 84 -12.99 -27.50 3.30
CA ASN A 84 -13.88 -28.24 4.19
C ASN A 84 -15.37 -28.23 3.78
N MET A 85 -15.76 -27.50 2.73
CA MET A 85 -17.13 -27.58 2.19
C MET A 85 -17.32 -28.81 1.31
N SER A 86 -18.47 -29.44 1.43
CA SER A 86 -18.96 -30.43 0.47
C SER A 86 -19.27 -29.78 -0.89
N ASP A 87 -19.32 -30.56 -1.96
CA ASP A 87 -19.56 -30.02 -3.30
C ASP A 87 -20.94 -29.35 -3.44
N GLN A 88 -21.92 -29.78 -2.65
CA GLN A 88 -23.24 -29.14 -2.59
C GLN A 88 -23.17 -27.75 -1.92
N GLU A 89 -22.47 -27.63 -0.79
CA GLU A 89 -22.28 -26.35 -0.10
C GLU A 89 -21.48 -25.35 -0.94
N ARG A 90 -20.48 -25.83 -1.70
CA ARG A 90 -19.73 -25.00 -2.65
C ARG A 90 -20.62 -24.44 -3.75
N LEU A 91 -21.51 -25.26 -4.32
CA LEU A 91 -22.46 -24.85 -5.34
C LEU A 91 -23.44 -23.79 -4.82
N GLU A 92 -23.97 -23.96 -3.62
CA GLU A 92 -24.85 -22.97 -2.98
C GLU A 92 -24.13 -21.66 -2.67
N PHE A 93 -22.88 -21.74 -2.20
CA PHE A 93 -22.06 -20.56 -1.95
C PHE A 93 -21.76 -19.77 -3.24
N ILE A 94 -21.37 -20.45 -4.33
CA ILE A 94 -21.17 -19.83 -5.64
C ILE A 94 -22.47 -19.19 -6.14
N ARG A 95 -23.60 -19.89 -5.98
CA ARG A 95 -24.91 -19.39 -6.39
C ARG A 95 -25.30 -18.13 -5.63
N ARG A 96 -25.11 -18.10 -4.30
CA ARG A 96 -25.38 -16.93 -3.46
C ARG A 96 -24.52 -15.72 -3.88
N ARG A 97 -23.20 -15.90 -4.02
CA ARG A 97 -22.29 -14.81 -4.43
C ARG A 97 -22.57 -14.29 -5.84
N ARG A 98 -22.94 -15.17 -6.77
CA ARG A 98 -23.35 -14.77 -8.12
C ARG A 98 -24.62 -13.92 -8.08
N MET A 99 -25.62 -14.29 -7.26
CA MET A 99 -26.85 -13.51 -7.09
C MET A 99 -26.59 -12.13 -6.44
N GLU A 100 -25.75 -12.08 -5.40
CA GLU A 100 -25.36 -10.82 -4.74
C GLU A 100 -24.61 -9.88 -5.70
N HIS A 101 -23.71 -10.41 -6.54
CA HIS A 101 -23.01 -9.60 -7.54
C HIS A 101 -23.88 -9.20 -8.74
N SER A 102 -24.83 -10.03 -9.17
CA SER A 102 -25.78 -9.66 -10.23
C SER A 102 -26.83 -8.64 -9.77
N GLY A 103 -27.11 -8.57 -8.46
CA GLY A 103 -28.00 -7.55 -7.88
C GLY A 103 -27.45 -6.12 -7.98
N PHE A 104 -26.13 -5.96 -8.11
CA PHE A 104 -25.50 -4.64 -8.30
C PHE A 104 -25.57 -4.13 -9.74
N HIS A 105 -25.75 -5.00 -10.75
CA HIS A 105 -25.93 -4.57 -12.14
C HIS A 105 -27.39 -4.20 -12.46
N ASN A 106 -28.38 -4.82 -11.81
CA ASN A 106 -29.78 -4.59 -12.14
C ASN A 106 -30.39 -3.31 -11.54
N ARG A 107 -29.68 -2.59 -10.65
CA ARG A 107 -30.16 -1.29 -10.16
C ARG A 107 -29.99 -0.16 -11.17
N ALA A 108 -29.21 -0.35 -12.23
CA ALA A 108 -29.02 0.66 -13.27
C ALA A 108 -30.11 0.61 -14.36
N GLN A 109 -30.94 -0.45 -14.40
CA GLN A 109 -31.87 -0.67 -15.51
C GLN A 109 -33.35 -0.62 -15.12
N SER A 110 -33.72 -0.55 -13.82
CA SER A 110 -35.14 -0.47 -13.43
C SER A 110 -35.71 0.95 -13.40
N ASP A 111 -34.92 2.00 -13.63
CA ASP A 111 -35.42 3.39 -13.68
C ASP A 111 -35.73 3.87 -15.11
N SER A 112 -35.33 3.13 -16.16
CA SER A 112 -35.65 3.46 -17.55
C SER A 112 -37.02 2.95 -18.01
N ASP A 113 -37.59 1.97 -17.31
CA ASP A 113 -38.77 1.22 -17.78
C ASP A 113 -40.06 1.63 -17.05
N VAL A 114 -40.00 2.69 -16.23
CA VAL A 114 -41.15 3.26 -15.49
C VAL A 114 -41.60 4.61 -16.08
N ALA A 115 -41.03 5.00 -17.22
CA ALA A 115 -41.24 6.29 -17.90
C ALA A 115 -41.98 6.18 -19.25
N GLU A 116 -42.66 5.06 -19.52
CA GLU A 116 -43.59 4.90 -20.65
C GLU A 116 -44.97 4.46 -20.15
#